data_AF-A0A670IW49-F1
#
_entry.id   AF-A0A670IW49-F1
#
_cell.length_a   1.000
_cell.length_b   1.000
_cell.length_c   1.000
_cell.angle_alpha   90.00
_cell.angle_beta   90.00
_cell.angle_gamma   90.00
#
_symmetry.space_group_name_H-M   'P 1'
#
loop_
_entity.id
_entity.type
_entity.pdbx_description
1 polymer ?
#
loop_
_entity_poly.entity_id
_entity_poly.type
_entity_poly.pdbx_seq_one_letter_code
_entity_poly.pdbx_strand_id
1 'polypeptide(L)'
;MNPSCARCGKIVYPTEKVNCLDKFWHKACFHCEVCKMTLNMKNYKGYEKKPYCNAHYPKQSFTMVADTPENLRLKQQSELQSQVSCVMPHPHGSHFVTSAHKFRTCLLLQKGRQTLY
;
A
#
# COMPACT_ATOMS: atom_id res chain seq x y z
N MET A 1 -24.76 29.54 7.34
CA MET A 1 -25.11 28.40 8.22
C MET A 1 -23.92 28.06 9.10
N ASN A 2 -24.13 27.91 10.39
CA ASN A 2 -23.06 27.58 11.33
C ASN A 2 -22.74 26.08 11.25
N PRO A 3 -21.46 25.68 11.11
CA PRO A 3 -21.11 24.27 11.01
C PRO A 3 -21.38 23.54 12.32
N SER A 4 -22.06 22.39 12.26
CA SER A 4 -22.34 21.54 13.42
C SER A 4 -21.32 20.40 13.54
N CYS A 5 -20.96 20.05 14.77
CA CYS A 5 -20.05 18.96 15.06
C CYS A 5 -20.71 17.61 14.78
N ALA A 6 -20.02 16.74 14.05
CA ALA A 6 -20.49 15.38 13.76
C ALA A 6 -20.61 14.46 14.98
N ARG A 7 -19.91 14.76 16.09
CA ARG A 7 -19.95 13.94 17.32
C ARG A 7 -20.94 14.44 18.35
N CYS A 8 -20.91 15.74 18.66
CA CYS A 8 -21.73 16.31 19.73
C CYS A 8 -22.94 17.11 19.23
N GLY A 9 -23.07 17.34 17.92
CA GLY A 9 -24.18 18.10 17.32
C GLY A 9 -24.13 19.62 17.56
N LYS A 10 -23.24 20.11 18.43
CA LYS A 10 -23.12 21.54 18.76
C LYS A 10 -22.41 22.34 17.66
N ILE A 11 -22.63 23.64 17.64
CA ILE A 11 -21.97 24.56 16.71
C ILE A 11 -20.44 24.55 16.94
N VAL A 12 -19.69 24.47 15.84
CA VAL A 12 -18.23 24.50 15.83
C VAL A 12 -17.76 25.91 15.52
N TYR A 13 -17.09 26.54 16.48
CA TYR A 13 -16.49 27.85 16.27
C TYR A 13 -15.20 27.75 15.46
N PRO A 14 -14.82 28.80 14.68
CA PRO A 14 -13.61 28.79 13.85
C PRO A 14 -12.33 28.38 14.57
N THR A 15 -12.16 28.77 15.84
CA THR A 15 -10.99 28.45 16.68
C THR A 15 -10.76 26.95 16.86
N GLU A 16 -11.83 26.18 16.98
CA GLU A 16 -11.78 24.73 17.22
C GLU A 16 -12.18 23.92 15.99
N LYS A 17 -12.40 24.58 14.85
CA LYS A 17 -12.90 23.95 13.63
C LYS A 17 -11.87 23.02 13.04
N VAL A 18 -12.24 21.74 12.97
CA VAL A 18 -11.52 20.70 12.24
C VAL A 18 -12.40 20.19 11.12
N ASN A 19 -11.90 20.22 9.88
CA ASN A 19 -12.56 19.64 8.72
C ASN A 19 -11.94 18.28 8.41
N CYS A 20 -12.69 17.20 8.58
CA CYS A 20 -12.26 15.82 8.32
C CYS A 20 -13.48 14.96 7.97
N LEU A 21 -13.30 13.97 7.08
CA LEU A 21 -14.38 13.04 6.69
C LEU A 21 -15.63 13.76 6.15
N ASP A 22 -15.42 14.84 5.40
CA ASP A 22 -16.48 15.69 4.83
C ASP A 22 -17.43 16.27 5.90
N LYS A 23 -16.95 16.40 7.14
CA LYS A 23 -17.70 16.86 8.30
C LYS A 23 -16.86 17.81 9.15
N PHE A 24 -17.56 18.57 9.99
CA PHE A 24 -16.93 19.48 10.95
C PHE A 24 -16.87 18.86 12.34
N TRP A 25 -15.78 19.11 13.04
CA TRP A 25 -15.51 18.59 14.37
C TRP A 25 -14.88 19.68 15.24
N HIS A 26 -15.12 19.62 16.54
CA HIS A 26 -14.28 20.34 17.50
C HIS A 26 -12.95 19.62 17.67
N LYS A 27 -11.86 20.35 17.96
CA LYS A 27 -10.56 19.77 18.31
C LYS A 27 -10.67 18.75 19.45
N ALA A 28 -11.45 19.04 20.48
CA ALA A 28 -11.70 18.12 21.61
C ALA A 28 -12.57 16.92 21.23
N CYS A 29 -13.52 17.09 20.31
CA CYS A 29 -14.40 16.01 19.86
C CYS A 29 -13.72 15.07 18.86
N PHE A 30 -12.60 15.46 18.28
CA PHE A 30 -11.88 14.65 17.29
C PHE A 30 -10.92 13.67 17.98
N HIS A 31 -11.48 12.58 18.52
CA HIS A 31 -10.71 11.53 19.20
C HIS A 31 -11.06 10.12 18.69
N CYS A 32 -10.12 9.18 18.84
CA CYS A 32 -10.30 7.80 18.42
C CYS A 32 -11.53 7.16 19.07
N GLU A 33 -12.33 6.42 18.31
CA GLU A 33 -13.52 5.73 18.86
C GLU A 33 -13.17 4.68 19.93
N VAL A 34 -12.01 4.02 19.79
CA VAL A 34 -11.57 2.92 20.66
C VAL A 34 -10.85 3.44 21.91
N CYS A 35 -9.75 4.17 21.75
CA CYS A 35 -8.94 4.62 22.90
C CYS A 35 -9.28 6.01 23.42
N LYS A 36 -10.24 6.72 22.81
CA LYS A 36 -10.63 8.10 23.16
C LYS A 36 -9.47 9.12 23.19
N MET A 37 -8.32 8.78 22.65
CA MET A 37 -7.19 9.69 22.47
C MET A 37 -7.51 10.74 21.41
N THR A 38 -7.30 12.02 21.73
CA THR A 38 -7.43 13.13 20.79
C THR A 38 -6.50 12.94 19.61
N LEU A 39 -7.05 13.05 18.42
CA LEU A 39 -6.33 12.91 17.16
C LEU A 39 -6.11 14.29 16.55
N ASN A 40 -5.06 14.39 15.75
CA ASN A 40 -4.78 15.58 14.97
C ASN A 40 -4.85 15.21 13.49
N MET A 41 -4.97 16.22 12.63
CA MET A 41 -5.03 16.04 11.18
C MET A 41 -3.82 15.28 10.59
N LYS A 42 -2.69 15.24 11.33
CA LYS A 42 -1.48 14.49 10.97
C LYS A 42 -1.50 13.00 11.35
N ASN A 43 -2.28 12.59 12.36
CA ASN A 43 -2.21 11.26 12.99
C ASN A 43 -3.54 10.48 12.93
N TYR A 44 -4.55 11.05 12.29
CA TYR A 44 -5.86 10.41 12.18
C TYR A 44 -5.92 9.52 10.94
N LYS A 45 -6.67 8.41 11.05
CA LYS A 45 -7.13 7.60 9.92
C LYS A 45 -8.65 7.50 9.94
N GLY A 46 -9.26 7.68 8.77
CA GLY A 46 -10.69 7.61 8.59
C GLY A 46 -11.14 6.22 8.16
N TYR A 47 -12.06 5.62 8.91
CA TYR A 47 -12.71 4.37 8.52
C TYR A 47 -14.22 4.51 8.76
N GLU A 48 -15.04 4.19 7.77
CA GLU A 48 -16.51 4.29 7.84
C GLU A 48 -17.05 5.62 8.40
N LYS A 49 -16.45 6.76 8.00
CA LYS A 49 -16.81 8.11 8.48
C LYS A 49 -16.59 8.32 9.99
N LYS A 50 -15.73 7.51 10.63
CA LYS A 50 -15.31 7.66 12.02
C LYS A 50 -13.78 7.82 12.12
N PRO A 51 -13.27 8.61 13.08
CA PRO A 51 -11.84 8.81 13.28
C PRO A 51 -11.22 7.70 14.15
N TYR A 52 -10.12 7.12 13.65
CA TYR A 52 -9.31 6.11 14.34
C TYR A 52 -7.86 6.54 14.44
N CYS A 53 -7.15 6.07 15.47
CA CYS A 53 -5.71 6.23 15.57
C CYS A 53 -5.00 5.18 14.70
N ASN A 54 -3.69 5.36 14.45
CA ASN A 54 -2.89 4.39 13.69
C ASN A 54 -2.93 2.96 14.26
N ALA A 55 -3.01 2.82 15.59
CA ALA A 55 -3.04 1.51 16.25
C ALA A 55 -4.39 0.79 16.12
N HIS A 56 -5.50 1.54 16.16
CA HIS A 56 -6.86 0.99 16.08
C HIS A 56 -7.48 1.11 14.69
N TYR A 57 -6.69 1.48 13.68
CA TYR A 57 -7.16 1.49 12.30
C TYR A 57 -7.29 0.05 11.80
N PRO A 58 -8.49 -0.41 11.39
CA PRO A 58 -8.67 -1.76 10.88
C PRO A 58 -7.83 -1.93 9.62
N LYS A 59 -6.70 -2.63 9.77
CA LYS A 59 -5.88 -3.06 8.64
C LYS A 59 -6.70 -4.12 7.90
N GLN A 60 -7.13 -3.78 6.69
CA GLN A 60 -7.53 -4.79 5.73
C GLN A 60 -6.27 -5.61 5.41
N SER A 61 -6.04 -6.71 6.13
CA SER A 61 -5.16 -7.74 5.61
C SER A 61 -5.88 -8.27 4.39
N PHE A 62 -5.37 -7.95 3.20
CA PHE A 62 -5.66 -8.72 2.02
C PHE A 62 -5.36 -10.17 2.40
N THR A 63 -6.41 -10.92 2.71
CA THR A 63 -6.32 -12.35 2.94
C THR A 63 -5.68 -12.95 1.70
N MET A 64 -4.81 -13.91 1.96
CA MET A 64 -4.07 -14.70 0.99
C MET A 64 -4.83 -14.87 -0.31
N VAL A 65 -4.12 -14.74 -1.43
CA VAL A 65 -4.67 -15.09 -2.75
C VAL A 65 -5.28 -16.48 -2.59
N ALA A 66 -6.60 -16.58 -2.72
CA ALA A 66 -7.24 -17.89 -2.73
C ALA A 66 -6.52 -18.71 -3.81
N ASP A 67 -6.20 -19.97 -3.50
CA ASP A 67 -5.58 -20.94 -4.40
C ASP A 67 -6.52 -21.20 -5.58
N THR A 68 -6.60 -20.24 -6.49
CA THR A 68 -7.19 -20.42 -7.81
C THR A 68 -6.23 -21.29 -8.59
N PRO A 69 -6.72 -22.26 -9.40
CA PRO A 69 -5.88 -23.16 -10.18
C PRO A 69 -4.96 -22.40 -11.16
N GLU A 70 -5.25 -21.14 -11.49
CA GLU A 70 -4.36 -20.24 -12.21
C GLU A 70 -3.12 -19.80 -11.41
N ASN A 71 -3.25 -19.53 -10.12
CA ASN A 71 -2.11 -19.10 -9.29
C ASN A 71 -1.06 -20.21 -9.16
N LEU A 72 -1.50 -21.47 -9.11
CA LEU A 72 -0.63 -22.64 -9.08
C LEU A 72 0.10 -22.86 -10.43
N ARG A 73 -0.59 -22.65 -11.56
CA ARG A 73 0.01 -22.73 -12.91
C ARG A 73 1.07 -21.65 -13.12
N LEU A 74 0.82 -20.43 -12.66
CA LEU A 74 1.77 -19.32 -12.72
C LEU A 74 3.06 -19.62 -11.94
N LYS A 75 2.95 -20.26 -10.76
CA LYS A 75 4.11 -20.70 -9.99
C LYS A 75 4.95 -21.72 -10.76
N GLN A 76 4.32 -22.78 -11.29
CA GLN A 76 5.03 -23.83 -12.03
C GLN A 76 5.66 -23.33 -13.32
N GLN A 77 4.99 -22.40 -14.02
CA GLN A 77 5.54 -21.75 -15.22
C GLN A 77 6.77 -20.89 -14.90
N SER A 78 6.77 -20.17 -13.77
CA SER A 78 7.93 -19.37 -13.34
C SER A 78 9.13 -20.25 -12.93
N GLU A 79 8.87 -21.41 -12.30
CA GLU A 79 9.89 -22.39 -11.92
C GLU A 79 10.54 -23.01 -13.16
N LEU A 80 9.75 -23.36 -14.18
CA LEU A 80 10.25 -23.91 -15.44
C LEU A 80 10.95 -22.87 -16.33
N GLN A 81 10.50 -21.60 -16.32
CA GLN A 81 11.18 -20.52 -17.04
C GLN A 81 12.55 -20.17 -16.45
N SER A 82 12.76 -20.43 -15.15
CA SER A 82 14.08 -20.27 -14.51
C SER A 82 15.10 -21.34 -14.95
N GLN A 83 14.62 -22.42 -15.54
CA GLN A 83 15.41 -23.55 -16.04
C GLN A 83 15.67 -23.51 -17.54
N VAL A 84 15.32 -22.40 -18.21
CA VAL A 84 15.82 -22.12 -19.56
C VAL A 84 17.31 -21.83 -19.43
N SER A 85 18.11 -22.88 -19.58
CA SER A 85 19.52 -22.78 -19.89
C SER A 85 19.63 -22.05 -21.23
N CYS A 86 20.01 -20.78 -21.19
CA CYS A 86 20.43 -20.06 -22.38
C CYS A 86 21.75 -20.69 -22.85
N VAL A 87 21.66 -21.77 -23.61
CA VAL A 87 22.83 -22.40 -24.22
C VAL A 87 23.28 -21.48 -25.36
N MET A 88 24.28 -20.64 -25.09
CA MET A 88 24.94 -19.86 -26.14
C MET A 88 25.99 -20.75 -26.81
N PRO A 89 25.95 -20.97 -28.13
CA PRO A 89 26.94 -21.78 -28.80
C PRO A 89 28.26 -21.01 -28.89
N HIS A 90 29.26 -21.41 -28.10
CA HIS A 90 30.64 -20.94 -28.24
C HIS A 90 31.58 -22.13 -28.54
N PRO A 91 32.60 -21.95 -29.40
CA PRO A 91 33.34 -23.05 -30.02
C PRO A 91 34.48 -23.67 -29.19
N HIS A 92 34.58 -23.42 -27.88
CA HIS A 92 35.63 -24.03 -27.07
C HIS A 92 35.10 -24.46 -25.69
N GLY A 93 35.09 -25.78 -25.48
CA GLY A 93 34.49 -26.45 -24.34
C GLY A 93 35.22 -26.19 -23.03
N SER A 94 34.53 -25.56 -22.09
CA SER A 94 34.67 -25.79 -20.64
C SER A 94 33.40 -25.27 -19.95
N HIS A 95 32.66 -26.19 -19.32
CA HIS A 95 31.39 -25.89 -18.68
C HIS A 95 31.64 -25.30 -17.29
N PHE A 96 31.33 -24.01 -17.10
CA PHE A 96 31.23 -23.41 -15.77
C PHE A 96 29.77 -23.05 -15.48
N VAL A 97 29.18 -23.72 -14.50
CA VAL A 97 27.84 -23.38 -13.98
C VAL A 97 28.00 -22.32 -12.89
N THR A 98 27.82 -21.05 -13.22
CA THR A 98 27.72 -19.99 -12.20
C THR A 98 26.29 -19.95 -11.66
N SER A 99 26.13 -20.46 -10.44
CA SER A 99 24.88 -20.41 -9.68
C SER A 99 24.38 -18.96 -9.54
N ALA A 100 23.14 -18.73 -9.98
CA ALA A 100 22.53 -17.42 -10.09
C ALA A 100 22.13 -16.87 -8.71
N HIS A 101 23.05 -16.14 -8.07
CA HIS A 101 22.75 -15.32 -6.90
C HIS A 101 22.97 -13.82 -7.15
N LYS A 102 22.60 -13.29 -8.33
CA LYS A 102 22.45 -11.83 -8.52
C LYS A 102 21.73 -11.45 -9.83
N PHE A 103 20.40 -11.50 -9.87
CA PHE A 103 19.61 -10.78 -10.89
C PHE A 103 18.39 -10.08 -10.30
N ARG A 104 18.53 -9.56 -9.07
CA ARG A 104 17.53 -8.69 -8.45
C ARG A 104 17.72 -7.19 -8.76
N THR A 105 18.57 -6.84 -9.73
CA THR A 105 18.84 -5.45 -10.13
C THR A 105 19.20 -5.32 -11.62
N CYS A 106 18.31 -5.73 -12.53
CA CYS A 106 18.37 -5.24 -13.92
C CYS A 106 16.97 -5.15 -14.55
N LEU A 107 16.01 -4.58 -13.81
CA LEU A 107 14.73 -4.14 -14.36
C LEU A 107 14.40 -2.70 -13.94
N LEU A 108 15.43 -1.83 -13.92
CA LEU A 108 15.26 -0.41 -13.58
C LEU A 108 16.14 0.53 -14.44
N LEU A 109 16.40 0.23 -15.72
CA LEU A 109 17.07 1.22 -16.60
C LEU A 109 16.88 1.02 -18.11
N GLN A 110 15.67 0.69 -18.60
CA GLN A 110 15.34 0.86 -20.04
C GLN A 110 13.91 1.40 -20.34
N LYS A 111 13.11 1.81 -19.35
CA LYS A 111 11.90 2.62 -19.60
C LYS A 111 12.23 4.11 -19.49
N GLY A 112 13.13 4.59 -20.35
CA GLY A 112 13.56 5.99 -20.31
C GLY A 112 14.47 6.41 -21.45
N ARG A 113 14.10 6.14 -22.70
CA ARG A 113 14.62 6.85 -23.89
C ARG A 113 13.71 6.60 -25.09
N GLN A 114 12.54 7.25 -25.09
CA GLN A 114 11.72 7.41 -26.29
C GLN A 114 11.08 8.79 -26.27
N THR A 115 11.88 9.84 -26.55
CA THR A 115 11.41 11.14 -27.05
C THR A 115 12.61 11.87 -27.67
N LEU A 116 12.91 11.55 -28.94
CA LEU A 116 13.48 12.49 -29.90
C LEU A 116 12.99 12.05 -31.28
N TYR A 117 11.84 12.61 -31.64
CA TYR A 117 11.49 13.07 -32.99
C TYR A 117 10.83 14.43 -32.79
#